data_AF-G4ZX27-F1
#
_entry.id   AF-G4ZX27-F1
#
_cell.length_a   1.000
_cell.length_b   1.000
_cell.length_c   1.000
_cell.angle_alpha   90.00
_cell.angle_beta   90.00
_cell.angle_gamma   90.00
#
_symmetry.space_group_name_H-M   'P 1'
#
loop_
_entity.id
_entity.type
_entity.pdbx_description
1 polymer ?
#
loop_
_entity_poly.entity_id
_entity_poly.type
_entity_poly.pdbx_seq_one_letter_code
_entity_poly.pdbx_strand_id
1 'polypeptide(L)'
;MVKTVLLSPSALRQFNRIATRLNPFLGILGIVGLSARIATFASPVSVGCILAPISVFLQILGLVLALSHMRTGYMKILVCTFDFWFLETANTLWATTFCAVLNDSRVVLVLFCWVDFTFWLLEEAYLRNSRMIVGVAFMQWTFYVLLTVLLSLELVDGVQHYELITTGGRTLSTNDVLVNSLVTMTMLSLRNVYRRYRHLKQQKSKQRVSEMNRYTKRPLLQMVLAAESFRVDPRDTVWPRIGALTPLSAWQLIAVHVCGTIGGVFGALSIFLPRSATGAPVSAVGGLIASAIYCGVHTCCSQRQLLKRVLASFHFLFLELQIIAAGLCVADMFGWSWIPTCGMASSLLLGFPIGFPILACDALTPVMKHRLRYKHWIIINGIVSYVSIQVVILLDALTWGNMELRDRVIFDFTYLGRQAKFCVVPFYLSRIVTITIWTARNGFVALTRPDDSALIMLRGEVEFDYEGWKKQFNLGPRLG
;
A
#
# COMPACT_ATOMS: atom_id res chain seq x y z
N MET A 1 5.64 -27.24 -12.38
CA MET A 1 5.41 -25.98 -13.12
C MET A 1 4.03 -26.04 -13.74
N VAL A 2 3.41 -24.93 -14.12
CA VAL A 2 2.05 -24.93 -14.73
C VAL A 2 1.98 -25.89 -15.93
N LYS A 3 3.00 -25.84 -16.81
CA LYS A 3 3.08 -26.75 -17.97
C LYS A 3 3.17 -28.24 -17.63
N THR A 4 3.73 -28.61 -16.48
CA THR A 4 3.85 -30.03 -16.07
C THR A 4 2.55 -30.56 -15.45
N VAL A 5 1.63 -29.67 -15.09
CA VAL A 5 0.29 -30.04 -14.59
C VAL A 5 -0.70 -30.13 -15.74
N LEU A 6 -0.58 -29.24 -16.74
CA LEU A 6 -1.53 -29.13 -17.85
C LEU A 6 -1.19 -30.00 -19.07
N LEU A 7 0.09 -30.27 -19.34
CA LEU A 7 0.52 -30.95 -20.57
C LEU A 7 0.99 -32.38 -20.30
N SER A 8 0.65 -33.28 -21.22
CA SER A 8 1.22 -34.64 -21.25
C SER A 8 2.73 -34.62 -21.52
N PRO A 9 3.48 -35.68 -21.17
CA PRO A 9 4.94 -35.71 -21.33
C PRO A 9 5.44 -35.52 -22.78
N SER A 10 4.65 -35.94 -23.78
CA SER A 10 4.94 -35.73 -25.21
C SER A 10 4.70 -34.28 -25.63
N ALA A 11 3.56 -33.70 -25.25
CA ALA A 11 3.23 -32.29 -25.49
C ALA A 11 4.22 -31.34 -24.81
N LEU A 12 4.69 -31.69 -23.60
CA LEU A 12 5.69 -30.92 -22.87
C LEU A 12 7.03 -30.83 -23.61
N ARG A 13 7.48 -31.94 -24.23
CA ARG A 13 8.71 -31.95 -25.04
C ARG A 13 8.58 -31.07 -26.27
N GLN A 14 7.46 -31.15 -26.98
CA GLN A 14 7.18 -30.32 -28.14
C GLN A 14 7.10 -28.82 -27.77
N PHE A 15 6.39 -28.50 -26.69
CA PHE A 15 6.28 -27.15 -26.16
C PHE A 15 7.65 -26.56 -25.81
N ASN A 16 8.50 -27.30 -25.09
CA ASN A 16 9.83 -26.82 -24.74
C ASN A 16 10.71 -26.58 -25.98
N ARG A 17 10.59 -27.40 -27.03
CA ARG A 17 11.32 -27.22 -28.30
C ARG A 17 10.89 -25.95 -29.04
N ILE A 18 9.60 -25.65 -29.01
CA ILE A 18 9.04 -24.42 -29.60
C ILE A 18 9.46 -23.20 -28.77
N ALA A 19 9.34 -23.27 -27.45
CA ALA A 19 9.70 -22.20 -26.53
C ALA A 19 11.18 -21.79 -26.64
N THR A 20 12.11 -22.75 -26.80
CA THR A 20 13.54 -22.44 -26.96
C THR A 20 13.84 -21.72 -28.28
N ARG A 21 13.16 -22.08 -29.37
CA ARG A 21 13.28 -21.39 -30.67
C ARG A 21 12.74 -19.96 -30.63
N LEU A 22 11.65 -19.74 -29.90
CA LEU A 22 10.98 -18.43 -29.84
C LEU A 22 11.63 -17.47 -28.84
N ASN A 23 12.34 -17.97 -27.84
CA ASN A 23 12.95 -17.19 -26.76
C ASN A 23 13.73 -15.92 -27.18
N PRO A 24 14.58 -15.91 -28.24
CA PRO A 24 15.28 -14.68 -28.65
C PRO A 24 14.33 -13.58 -29.15
N PHE A 25 13.18 -13.95 -29.71
CA PHE A 25 12.22 -12.99 -30.27
C PHE A 25 11.28 -12.40 -29.21
N LEU A 26 11.08 -13.08 -28.09
CA LEU A 26 10.12 -12.67 -27.06
C LEU A 26 10.40 -11.30 -26.46
N GLY A 27 11.68 -10.93 -26.30
CA GLY A 27 12.04 -9.60 -25.80
C GLY A 27 11.59 -8.49 -26.75
N ILE A 28 11.83 -8.67 -28.05
CA ILE A 28 11.45 -7.69 -29.07
C ILE A 28 9.93 -7.62 -29.21
N LEU A 29 9.25 -8.78 -29.30
CA LEU A 29 7.78 -8.82 -29.36
C LEU A 29 7.15 -8.17 -28.13
N GLY A 30 7.71 -8.39 -26.94
CA GLY A 30 7.23 -7.76 -25.72
C GLY A 30 7.34 -6.23 -25.74
N ILE A 31 8.49 -5.69 -26.17
CA ILE A 31 8.71 -4.24 -26.27
C ILE A 31 7.76 -3.63 -27.31
N VAL A 32 7.70 -4.21 -28.52
CA VAL A 32 6.83 -3.72 -29.59
C VAL A 32 5.37 -3.80 -29.17
N GLY A 33 4.96 -4.92 -28.58
CA GLY A 33 3.61 -5.12 -28.08
C GLY A 33 3.21 -4.08 -27.03
N LEU A 34 4.08 -3.80 -26.05
CA LEU A 34 3.82 -2.83 -25.01
C LEU A 34 3.76 -1.39 -25.55
N SER A 35 4.68 -1.02 -26.44
CA SER A 35 4.64 0.27 -27.14
C SER A 35 3.34 0.42 -27.94
N ALA A 36 2.89 -0.65 -28.59
CA ALA A 36 1.61 -0.67 -29.30
C ALA A 36 0.41 -0.49 -28.34
N ARG A 37 0.48 -0.93 -27.07
CA ARG A 37 -0.58 -0.67 -26.08
C ARG A 37 -0.74 0.82 -25.80
N ILE A 38 0.37 1.51 -25.55
CA ILE A 38 0.37 2.96 -25.28
C ILE A 38 -0.17 3.69 -26.51
N ALA A 39 0.35 3.36 -27.69
CA ALA A 39 -0.10 3.96 -28.95
C ALA A 39 -1.60 3.70 -29.21
N THR A 40 -2.13 2.56 -28.80
CA THR A 40 -3.57 2.23 -28.96
C THR A 40 -4.46 3.21 -28.20
N PHE A 41 -4.09 3.57 -26.98
CA PHE A 41 -4.88 4.51 -26.17
C PHE A 41 -4.61 5.98 -26.49
N ALA A 42 -3.41 6.30 -27.00
CA ALA A 42 -3.02 7.66 -27.38
C ALA A 42 -3.46 8.06 -28.81
N SER A 43 -3.90 7.11 -29.64
CA SER A 43 -4.29 7.36 -31.03
C SER A 43 -5.79 7.63 -31.18
N PRO A 44 -6.22 8.27 -32.28
CA PRO A 44 -7.64 8.44 -32.60
C PRO A 44 -8.37 7.10 -32.65
N VAL A 45 -9.69 7.13 -32.40
CA VAL A 45 -10.52 5.90 -32.30
C VAL A 45 -10.31 4.94 -33.45
N SER A 46 -10.28 5.42 -34.71
CA SER A 46 -10.14 4.57 -35.90
C SER A 46 -8.84 3.76 -35.92
N VAL A 47 -7.73 4.37 -35.51
CA VAL A 47 -6.41 3.73 -35.46
C VAL A 47 -6.32 2.82 -34.23
N GLY A 48 -6.77 3.30 -33.07
CA GLY A 48 -6.76 2.54 -31.83
C GLY A 48 -7.56 1.25 -31.93
N CYS A 49 -8.71 1.28 -32.60
CA CYS A 49 -9.56 0.10 -32.80
C CYS A 49 -8.86 -1.03 -33.58
N ILE A 50 -7.99 -0.69 -34.54
CA ILE A 50 -7.22 -1.65 -35.34
C ILE A 50 -5.98 -2.11 -34.57
N LEU A 51 -5.33 -1.19 -33.86
CA LEU A 51 -4.08 -1.48 -33.14
C LEU A 51 -4.30 -2.35 -31.90
N ALA A 52 -5.46 -2.24 -31.25
CA ALA A 52 -5.84 -3.03 -30.08
C ALA A 52 -5.66 -4.56 -30.28
N PRO A 53 -6.33 -5.22 -31.25
CA PRO A 53 -6.18 -6.66 -31.46
C PRO A 53 -4.75 -7.05 -31.89
N ILE A 54 -4.06 -6.22 -32.67
CA ILE A 54 -2.66 -6.44 -33.08
C ILE A 54 -1.75 -6.45 -31.85
N SER A 55 -1.92 -5.47 -30.96
CA SER A 55 -1.15 -5.38 -29.72
C SER A 55 -1.35 -6.59 -28.81
N VAL A 56 -2.59 -7.10 -28.70
CA VAL A 56 -2.91 -8.32 -27.95
C VAL A 56 -2.21 -9.53 -28.57
N PHE A 57 -2.31 -9.70 -29.89
CA PHE A 57 -1.70 -10.82 -30.60
C PHE A 57 -0.17 -10.87 -30.42
N LEU A 58 0.50 -9.72 -30.46
CA LEU A 58 1.96 -9.64 -30.26
C LEU A 58 2.40 -10.11 -28.87
N GLN A 59 1.51 -10.05 -27.87
CA GLN A 59 1.87 -10.26 -26.47
C GLN A 59 1.35 -11.57 -25.88
N ILE A 60 0.29 -12.14 -26.46
CA ILE A 60 -0.29 -13.41 -25.99
C ILE A 60 0.75 -14.53 -25.96
N LEU A 61 1.67 -14.55 -26.92
CA LEU A 61 2.74 -15.54 -26.97
C LEU A 61 3.71 -15.41 -25.78
N GLY A 62 4.11 -14.18 -25.44
CA GLY A 62 4.96 -13.91 -24.28
C GLY A 62 4.26 -14.33 -22.99
N LEU A 63 2.96 -14.06 -22.89
CA LEU A 63 2.14 -14.40 -21.73
C LEU A 63 2.04 -15.92 -21.51
N VAL A 64 1.72 -16.68 -22.56
CA VAL A 64 1.63 -18.15 -22.51
C VAL A 64 2.96 -18.78 -22.09
N LEU A 65 4.07 -18.25 -22.61
CA LEU A 65 5.40 -18.74 -22.25
C LEU A 65 5.77 -18.39 -20.81
N ALA A 66 5.46 -17.18 -20.33
CA ALA A 66 5.69 -16.79 -18.94
C ALA A 66 4.89 -17.69 -17.97
N LEU A 67 3.60 -17.86 -18.23
CA LEU A 67 2.68 -18.76 -17.54
C LEU A 67 3.23 -20.16 -17.35
N SER A 68 3.72 -20.75 -18.46
CA SER A 68 4.19 -22.13 -18.49
C SER A 68 5.33 -22.42 -17.50
N HIS A 69 6.11 -21.40 -17.16
CA HIS A 69 7.29 -21.49 -16.30
C HIS A 69 6.99 -21.18 -14.83
N MET A 70 5.81 -20.64 -14.51
CA MET A 70 5.42 -20.37 -13.12
C MET A 70 5.27 -21.68 -12.34
N ARG A 71 5.63 -21.64 -11.04
CA ARG A 71 5.48 -22.80 -10.14
C ARG A 71 4.14 -22.69 -9.40
N THR A 72 3.28 -23.68 -9.63
CA THR A 72 1.93 -23.78 -9.03
C THR A 72 1.94 -23.71 -7.49
N GLY A 73 2.95 -24.27 -6.84
CA GLY A 73 3.09 -24.19 -5.37
C GLY A 73 3.23 -22.75 -4.85
N TYR A 74 4.05 -21.91 -5.51
CA TYR A 74 4.17 -20.50 -5.12
C TYR A 74 2.93 -19.69 -5.52
N MET A 75 2.33 -19.98 -6.67
CA MET A 75 1.08 -19.33 -7.09
C MET A 75 -0.02 -19.53 -6.05
N LYS A 76 -0.21 -20.76 -5.53
CA LYS A 76 -1.18 -21.02 -4.47
C LYS A 76 -0.96 -20.15 -3.23
N ILE A 77 0.30 -20.00 -2.81
CA ILE A 77 0.64 -19.16 -1.67
C ILE A 77 0.35 -17.69 -1.97
N LEU A 78 0.75 -17.18 -3.14
CA LEU A 78 0.56 -15.78 -3.55
C LEU A 78 -0.92 -15.41 -3.67
N VAL A 79 -1.73 -16.27 -4.29
CA VAL A 79 -3.19 -16.03 -4.44
C VAL A 79 -3.89 -16.02 -3.09
N CYS A 80 -3.37 -16.66 -2.06
CA CYS A 80 -3.92 -16.59 -0.71
C CYS A 80 -3.51 -15.31 0.06
N THR A 81 -2.70 -14.42 -0.52
CA THR A 81 -2.27 -13.20 0.16
C THR A 81 -3.27 -12.06 -0.01
N PHE A 82 -3.40 -11.23 1.02
CA PHE A 82 -4.20 -10.00 0.96
C PHE A 82 -3.74 -9.07 -0.17
N ASP A 83 -2.42 -8.89 -0.34
CA ASP A 83 -1.86 -7.97 -1.34
C ASP A 83 -2.30 -8.35 -2.77
N PHE A 84 -2.41 -9.66 -3.06
CA PHE A 84 -2.92 -10.17 -4.34
C PHE A 84 -4.38 -9.78 -4.55
N TRP A 85 -5.26 -10.12 -3.61
CA TRP A 85 -6.70 -9.83 -3.75
C TRP A 85 -7.02 -8.34 -3.78
N PHE A 86 -6.30 -7.54 -2.99
CA PHE A 86 -6.47 -6.09 -3.01
C PHE A 86 -6.15 -5.51 -4.39
N LEU A 87 -5.00 -5.89 -4.97
CA LEU A 87 -4.59 -5.43 -6.29
C LEU A 87 -5.47 -5.99 -7.41
N GLU A 88 -5.90 -7.24 -7.30
CA GLU A 88 -6.76 -7.87 -8.29
C GLU A 88 -8.18 -7.28 -8.29
N THR A 89 -8.70 -6.93 -7.12
CA THR A 89 -9.99 -6.21 -7.01
C THR A 89 -9.89 -4.82 -7.62
N ALA A 90 -8.82 -4.07 -7.34
CA ALA A 90 -8.58 -2.77 -7.96
C ALA A 90 -8.42 -2.86 -9.49
N ASN A 91 -7.70 -3.89 -9.97
CA ASN A 91 -7.55 -4.20 -11.39
C ASN A 91 -8.89 -4.54 -12.05
N THR A 92 -9.73 -5.32 -11.38
CA THR A 92 -11.06 -5.70 -11.87
C THR A 92 -11.99 -4.49 -11.90
N LEU A 93 -11.96 -3.63 -10.87
CA LEU A 93 -12.71 -2.37 -10.86
C LEU A 93 -12.28 -1.46 -12.01
N TRP A 94 -10.97 -1.29 -12.20
CA TRP A 94 -10.44 -0.52 -13.31
C TRP A 94 -10.88 -1.08 -14.67
N ALA A 95 -10.69 -2.38 -14.91
CA ALA A 95 -11.01 -3.01 -16.18
C ALA A 95 -12.51 -2.95 -16.49
N THR A 96 -13.37 -3.23 -15.51
CA THR A 96 -14.83 -3.17 -15.68
C THR A 96 -15.30 -1.75 -15.97
N THR A 97 -14.83 -0.75 -15.21
CA THR A 97 -15.14 0.65 -15.50
C THR A 97 -14.59 1.08 -16.86
N PHE A 98 -13.38 0.67 -17.23
CA PHE A 98 -12.77 1.13 -18.48
C PHE A 98 -13.46 0.52 -19.70
N CYS A 99 -13.84 -0.76 -19.61
CA CYS A 99 -14.65 -1.41 -20.62
C CYS A 99 -16.04 -0.77 -20.74
N ALA A 100 -16.65 -0.31 -19.65
CA ALA A 100 -17.96 0.32 -19.70
C ALA A 100 -17.94 1.71 -20.36
N VAL A 101 -16.86 2.47 -20.20
CA VAL A 101 -16.71 3.80 -20.83
C VAL A 101 -16.18 3.73 -22.27
N LEU A 102 -15.61 2.58 -22.67
CA LEU A 102 -15.18 2.31 -24.04
C LEU A 102 -16.31 1.62 -24.80
N ASN A 103 -16.76 2.21 -25.90
CA ASN A 103 -17.82 1.62 -26.75
C ASN A 103 -17.25 1.06 -28.06
N ASP A 104 -16.03 0.52 -28.04
CA ASP A 104 -15.32 0.05 -29.24
C ASP A 104 -14.40 -1.15 -28.99
N SER A 105 -13.66 -1.58 -30.03
CA SER A 105 -12.82 -2.78 -29.99
C SER A 105 -11.61 -2.68 -29.06
N ARG A 106 -11.24 -1.48 -28.56
CA ARG A 106 -10.15 -1.32 -27.58
C ARG A 106 -10.45 -2.02 -26.25
N VAL A 107 -11.72 -2.35 -25.99
CA VAL A 107 -12.15 -3.23 -24.88
C VAL A 107 -11.35 -4.55 -24.86
N VAL A 108 -11.04 -5.12 -26.03
CA VAL A 108 -10.24 -6.36 -26.12
C VAL A 108 -8.85 -6.17 -25.50
N LEU A 109 -8.23 -5.01 -25.71
CA LEU A 109 -6.94 -4.68 -25.11
C LEU A 109 -7.06 -4.47 -23.59
N VAL A 110 -8.14 -3.85 -23.11
CA VAL A 110 -8.38 -3.68 -21.66
C VAL A 110 -8.49 -5.04 -20.97
N LEU A 111 -9.28 -5.97 -21.52
CA LEU A 111 -9.40 -7.34 -21.00
C LEU A 111 -8.05 -8.06 -20.99
N PHE A 112 -7.24 -7.87 -22.04
CA PHE A 112 -5.90 -8.41 -22.06
C PHE A 112 -5.00 -7.80 -20.98
N CYS A 113 -5.04 -6.48 -20.79
CA CYS A 113 -4.31 -5.79 -19.71
C CYS A 113 -4.73 -6.29 -18.31
N TRP A 114 -6.02 -6.58 -18.11
CA TRP A 114 -6.52 -7.18 -16.86
C TRP A 114 -5.86 -8.54 -16.58
N VAL A 115 -5.86 -9.43 -17.58
CA VAL A 115 -5.20 -10.74 -17.51
C VAL A 115 -3.69 -10.58 -17.30
N ASP A 116 -3.04 -9.71 -18.07
CA ASP A 116 -1.60 -9.45 -18.02
C ASP A 116 -1.17 -8.91 -16.65
N PHE A 117 -1.95 -8.00 -16.04
CA PHE A 117 -1.71 -7.54 -14.68
C PHE A 117 -1.81 -8.67 -13.66
N THR A 118 -2.84 -9.53 -13.78
CA THR A 118 -3.00 -10.70 -12.91
C THR A 118 -1.76 -11.60 -12.96
N PHE A 119 -1.22 -11.82 -14.16
CA PHE A 119 0.01 -12.58 -14.34
C PHE A 119 1.23 -11.88 -13.77
N TRP A 120 1.28 -10.56 -13.91
CA TRP A 120 2.32 -9.74 -13.32
C TRP A 120 2.33 -9.83 -11.78
N LEU A 121 1.15 -9.90 -11.12
CA LEU A 121 1.06 -10.16 -9.67
C LEU A 121 1.61 -11.54 -9.28
N LEU A 122 1.43 -12.53 -10.15
CA LEU A 122 1.91 -13.90 -9.96
C LEU A 122 3.37 -14.08 -10.36
N GLU A 123 4.02 -13.05 -10.88
CA GLU A 123 5.36 -13.13 -11.41
C GLU A 123 6.38 -13.47 -10.31
N GLU A 124 6.09 -13.28 -9.02
CA GLU A 124 6.98 -13.74 -7.93
C GLU A 124 7.09 -15.27 -7.87
N ALA A 125 6.15 -16.02 -8.45
CA ALA A 125 6.23 -17.46 -8.62
C ALA A 125 7.22 -17.90 -9.73
N TYR A 126 7.77 -16.94 -10.47
CA TYR A 126 8.75 -17.17 -11.54
C TYR A 126 10.18 -17.06 -10.98
N LEU A 127 10.83 -18.21 -10.76
CA LEU A 127 12.12 -18.30 -10.04
C LEU A 127 13.36 -17.83 -10.81
N ARG A 128 13.24 -17.55 -12.11
CA ARG A 128 14.42 -17.25 -12.94
C ARG A 128 14.74 -15.76 -12.85
N ASN A 129 15.59 -15.37 -11.89
CA ASN A 129 16.08 -13.99 -11.77
C ASN A 129 16.91 -13.58 -13.00
N SER A 130 16.32 -12.80 -13.90
CA SER A 130 17.00 -12.26 -15.07
C SER A 130 16.83 -10.75 -15.13
N ARG A 131 17.80 -10.05 -15.72
CA ARG A 131 17.68 -8.59 -15.96
C ARG A 131 16.48 -8.25 -16.83
N MET A 132 16.12 -9.14 -17.75
CA MET A 132 14.97 -8.99 -18.66
C MET A 132 13.66 -8.84 -17.89
N ILE A 133 13.48 -9.59 -16.82
CA ILE A 133 12.27 -9.55 -15.98
C ILE A 133 12.10 -8.22 -15.27
N VAL A 134 13.19 -7.68 -14.72
CA VAL A 134 13.14 -6.34 -14.11
C VAL A 134 12.87 -5.28 -15.18
N GLY A 135 13.43 -5.44 -16.38
CA GLY A 135 13.11 -4.59 -17.52
C GLY A 135 11.62 -4.64 -17.89
N VAL A 136 11.04 -5.83 -18.04
CA VAL A 136 9.62 -6.02 -18.35
C VAL A 136 8.73 -5.45 -17.25
N ALA A 137 9.04 -5.72 -15.97
CA ALA A 137 8.28 -5.19 -14.85
C ALA A 137 8.33 -3.65 -14.80
N PHE A 138 9.49 -3.05 -15.07
CA PHE A 138 9.63 -1.59 -15.16
C PHE A 138 8.81 -1.02 -16.32
N MET A 139 8.90 -1.63 -17.50
CA MET A 139 8.16 -1.22 -18.68
C MET A 139 6.64 -1.30 -18.46
N GLN A 140 6.16 -2.39 -17.85
CA GLN A 140 4.75 -2.55 -17.48
C GLN A 140 4.30 -1.46 -16.49
N TRP A 141 5.12 -1.17 -15.48
CA TRP A 141 4.86 -0.07 -14.55
C TRP A 141 4.78 1.28 -15.26
N THR A 142 5.71 1.55 -16.18
CA THR A 142 5.70 2.77 -17.01
C THR A 142 4.44 2.86 -17.87
N PHE A 143 3.96 1.75 -18.44
CA PHE A 143 2.70 1.72 -19.16
C PHE A 143 1.52 2.20 -18.29
N TYR A 144 1.37 1.70 -17.06
CA TYR A 144 0.30 2.13 -16.17
C TYR A 144 0.41 3.60 -15.76
N VAL A 145 1.64 4.11 -15.55
CA VAL A 145 1.86 5.54 -15.28
C VAL A 145 1.43 6.38 -16.47
N LEU A 146 1.84 6.02 -17.68
CA LEU A 146 1.46 6.74 -18.90
C LEU A 146 -0.04 6.67 -19.16
N LEU A 147 -0.67 5.50 -18.93
CA LEU A 147 -2.11 5.35 -19.06
C LEU A 147 -2.88 6.20 -18.04
N THR A 148 -2.36 6.31 -16.81
CA THR A 148 -2.89 7.24 -15.81
C THR A 148 -2.87 8.66 -16.34
N VAL A 149 -1.74 9.12 -16.90
CA VAL A 149 -1.63 10.45 -17.49
C VAL A 149 -2.59 10.65 -18.67
N LEU A 150 -2.73 9.65 -19.55
CA LEU A 150 -3.64 9.72 -20.70
C LEU A 150 -5.11 9.87 -20.27
N LEU A 151 -5.54 9.12 -19.24
CA LEU A 151 -6.91 9.20 -18.72
C LEU A 151 -7.11 10.49 -17.90
N SER A 152 -6.14 10.84 -17.05
CA SER A 152 -6.13 12.09 -16.28
C SER A 152 -6.27 13.33 -17.16
N LEU A 153 -5.64 13.34 -18.34
CA LEU A 153 -5.69 14.45 -19.30
C LEU A 153 -6.83 14.31 -20.32
N GLU A 154 -7.69 13.30 -20.15
CA GLU A 154 -8.79 12.96 -21.08
C GLU A 154 -8.31 12.85 -22.54
N LEU A 155 -7.09 12.34 -22.76
CA LEU A 155 -6.47 12.22 -24.09
C LEU A 155 -6.95 10.98 -24.85
N VAL A 156 -7.57 10.03 -24.16
CA VAL A 156 -8.11 8.83 -24.79
C VAL A 156 -9.38 9.21 -25.57
N ASP A 157 -9.27 9.20 -26.88
CA ASP A 157 -10.36 9.58 -27.79
C ASP A 157 -11.53 8.59 -27.71
N GLY A 158 -12.77 9.03 -27.91
CA GLY A 158 -13.97 8.17 -27.93
C GLY A 158 -14.40 7.54 -26.60
N VAL A 159 -13.88 8.03 -25.46
CA VAL A 159 -14.32 7.59 -24.13
C VAL A 159 -15.57 8.36 -23.70
N GLN A 160 -16.60 7.65 -23.24
CA GLN A 160 -17.83 8.25 -22.71
C GLN A 160 -17.82 8.16 -21.18
N HIS A 161 -17.53 9.29 -20.52
CA HIS A 161 -17.58 9.38 -19.07
C HIS A 161 -19.01 9.53 -18.58
N TYR A 162 -19.35 8.76 -17.54
CA TYR A 162 -20.67 8.79 -16.91
C TYR A 162 -20.55 9.32 -15.49
N GLU A 163 -21.55 10.06 -15.04
CA GLU A 163 -21.70 10.41 -13.64
C GLU A 163 -22.29 9.20 -12.89
N LEU A 164 -21.53 8.64 -11.96
CA LEU A 164 -21.95 7.47 -11.17
C LEU A 164 -22.83 7.87 -10.00
N ILE A 165 -22.46 8.95 -9.32
CA ILE A 165 -23.18 9.47 -8.15
C ILE A 165 -23.25 10.98 -8.29
N THR A 166 -24.46 11.51 -8.30
CA THR A 166 -24.74 12.95 -8.29
C THR A 166 -25.55 13.26 -7.03
N THR A 167 -24.88 13.60 -5.93
CA THR A 167 -25.52 13.93 -4.65
C THR A 167 -25.03 15.28 -4.14
N GLY A 168 -25.96 16.14 -3.72
CA GLY A 168 -25.63 17.45 -3.14
C GLY A 168 -24.84 18.40 -4.06
N GLY A 169 -25.03 18.29 -5.39
CA GLY A 169 -24.30 19.11 -6.38
C GLY A 169 -22.85 18.67 -6.63
N ARG A 170 -22.46 17.50 -6.13
CA ARG A 170 -21.14 16.88 -6.36
C ARG A 170 -21.30 15.65 -7.23
N THR A 171 -20.39 15.48 -8.18
CA THR A 171 -20.43 14.38 -9.15
C THR A 171 -19.19 13.50 -8.98
N LEU A 172 -19.42 12.20 -8.80
CA LEU A 172 -18.38 11.18 -8.91
C LEU A 172 -18.42 10.62 -10.34
N SER A 173 -17.38 10.87 -11.13
CA SER A 173 -17.32 10.40 -12.51
C SER A 173 -16.67 9.02 -12.62
N THR A 174 -16.92 8.32 -13.73
CA THR A 174 -16.15 7.13 -14.08
C THR A 174 -14.66 7.43 -14.29
N ASN A 175 -14.29 8.65 -14.71
CA ASN A 175 -12.90 9.06 -14.86
C ASN A 175 -12.17 9.02 -13.51
N ASP A 176 -12.82 9.53 -12.45
CA ASP A 176 -12.27 9.51 -11.10
C ASP A 176 -11.97 8.09 -10.63
N VAL A 177 -12.87 7.14 -10.89
CA VAL A 177 -12.68 5.73 -10.53
C VAL A 177 -11.50 5.13 -11.29
N LEU A 178 -11.37 5.42 -12.58
CA LEU A 178 -10.28 4.91 -13.43
C LEU A 178 -8.92 5.43 -12.98
N VAL A 179 -8.78 6.75 -12.84
CA VAL A 179 -7.53 7.39 -12.44
C VAL A 179 -7.14 6.92 -11.03
N ASN A 180 -8.06 6.90 -10.07
CA ASN A 180 -7.75 6.49 -8.71
C ASN A 180 -7.32 5.01 -8.59
N SER A 181 -7.98 4.12 -9.34
CA SER A 181 -7.63 2.70 -9.37
C SER A 181 -6.23 2.49 -9.95
N LEU A 182 -5.92 3.16 -11.07
CA LEU A 182 -4.59 3.12 -11.69
C LEU A 182 -3.49 3.72 -10.80
N VAL A 183 -3.73 4.86 -10.15
CA VAL A 183 -2.78 5.46 -9.20
C VAL A 183 -2.48 4.49 -8.05
N THR A 184 -3.50 3.81 -7.53
CA THR A 184 -3.33 2.82 -6.46
C THR A 184 -2.52 1.61 -6.94
N MET A 185 -2.85 1.08 -8.12
CA MET A 185 -2.12 -0.03 -8.74
C MET A 185 -0.67 0.35 -9.06
N THR A 186 -0.39 1.55 -9.57
CA THR A 186 0.97 2.04 -9.91
C THR A 186 1.83 2.23 -8.66
N MET A 187 1.27 2.79 -7.58
CA MET A 187 1.98 2.95 -6.30
C MET A 187 2.36 1.59 -5.70
N LEU A 188 1.41 0.65 -5.66
CA LEU A 188 1.65 -0.68 -5.12
C LEU A 188 2.58 -1.51 -6.01
N SER A 189 2.48 -1.36 -7.34
CA SER A 189 3.32 -2.11 -8.26
C SER A 189 4.77 -1.65 -8.27
N LEU A 190 5.04 -0.37 -7.98
CA LEU A 190 6.38 0.17 -7.79
C LEU A 190 7.17 -0.60 -6.73
N ARG A 191 6.50 -1.07 -5.66
CA ARG A 191 7.10 -1.94 -4.64
C ARG A 191 7.69 -3.20 -5.25
N ASN A 192 6.93 -3.88 -6.10
CA ASN A 192 7.34 -5.17 -6.67
C ASN A 192 8.53 -4.96 -7.62
N VAL A 193 8.51 -3.88 -8.41
CA VAL A 193 9.65 -3.47 -9.24
C VAL A 193 10.88 -3.18 -8.39
N TYR A 194 10.73 -2.38 -7.33
CA TYR A 194 11.83 -2.03 -6.42
C TYR A 194 12.41 -3.24 -5.70
N ARG A 195 11.56 -4.15 -5.19
CA ARG A 195 12.00 -5.41 -4.54
C ARG A 195 12.85 -6.23 -5.50
N ARG A 196 12.42 -6.41 -6.74
CA ARG A 196 13.18 -7.16 -7.76
C ARG A 196 14.51 -6.48 -8.10
N TYR A 197 14.49 -5.16 -8.28
CA TYR A 197 15.72 -4.39 -8.50
C TYR A 197 16.73 -4.58 -7.35
N ARG A 198 16.26 -4.50 -6.10
CA ARG A 198 17.08 -4.73 -4.91
C ARG A 198 17.63 -6.15 -4.83
N HIS A 199 16.81 -7.16 -5.13
CA HIS A 199 17.26 -8.56 -5.19
C HIS A 199 18.37 -8.77 -6.22
N LEU A 200 18.23 -8.21 -7.43
CA LEU A 200 19.28 -8.26 -8.45
C LEU A 200 20.58 -7.58 -7.98
N LYS A 201 20.47 -6.40 -7.34
CA LYS A 201 21.63 -5.66 -6.81
C LYS A 201 22.36 -6.47 -5.72
N GLN A 202 21.62 -7.08 -4.80
CA GLN A 202 22.17 -7.93 -3.74
C GLN A 202 22.83 -9.20 -4.30
N GLN A 203 22.22 -9.85 -5.30
CA GLN A 203 22.81 -11.02 -5.94
C GLN A 203 24.13 -10.67 -6.65
N LYS A 204 24.21 -9.53 -7.33
CA LYS A 204 25.47 -9.04 -7.94
C LYS A 204 26.57 -8.80 -6.89
N SER A 205 26.20 -8.24 -5.73
CA SER A 205 27.14 -8.03 -4.62
C SER A 205 27.62 -9.37 -4.04
N LYS A 206 26.71 -10.32 -3.76
CA LYS A 206 27.05 -11.66 -3.28
C LYS A 206 27.89 -12.45 -4.28
N GLN A 207 27.61 -12.32 -5.57
CA GLN A 207 28.39 -12.97 -6.62
C GLN A 207 29.82 -12.41 -6.69
N ARG A 208 30.01 -11.08 -6.58
CA ARG A 208 31.35 -10.48 -6.49
C ARG A 208 32.13 -10.96 -5.27
N VAL A 209 31.48 -11.06 -4.11
CA VAL A 209 32.10 -11.59 -2.88
C VAL A 209 32.39 -13.09 -2.99
N SER A 210 31.51 -13.86 -3.64
CA SER A 210 31.70 -15.30 -3.88
C SER A 210 32.77 -15.61 -4.93
N GLU A 211 32.94 -14.74 -5.93
CA GLU A 211 34.05 -14.79 -6.90
C GLU A 211 35.39 -14.47 -6.22
N MET A 212 35.36 -13.64 -5.17
CA MET A 212 36.52 -13.38 -4.29
C MET A 212 36.80 -14.56 -3.33
N ASN A 213 35.77 -15.29 -2.88
CA ASN A 213 35.86 -16.45 -1.97
C ASN A 213 35.89 -17.82 -2.68
N ARG A 214 36.41 -17.90 -3.91
CA ARG A 214 36.39 -19.07 -4.80
C ARG A 214 37.21 -20.30 -4.35
N TYR A 215 37.49 -20.46 -3.06
CA TYR A 215 38.14 -21.66 -2.49
C TYR A 215 37.20 -22.63 -1.75
N THR A 216 35.91 -22.33 -1.61
CA THR A 216 34.98 -23.26 -0.93
C THR A 216 33.83 -23.67 -1.84
N LYS A 217 33.91 -24.88 -2.40
CA LYS A 217 32.81 -25.57 -3.10
C LYS A 217 31.57 -25.57 -2.20
N ARG A 218 30.55 -24.77 -2.54
CA ARG A 218 29.19 -24.97 -2.05
C ARG A 218 28.25 -25.16 -3.24
N PRO A 219 27.34 -26.15 -3.20
CA PRO A 219 26.42 -26.39 -4.30
C PRO A 219 25.41 -25.24 -4.45
N LEU A 220 25.16 -24.86 -5.70
CA LEU A 220 24.17 -23.88 -6.12
C LEU A 220 22.75 -24.45 -5.90
N LEU A 221 21.85 -23.61 -5.37
CA LEU A 221 20.44 -23.89 -5.01
C LEU A 221 20.20 -24.56 -3.64
N GLN A 222 20.56 -23.87 -2.57
CA GLN A 222 19.81 -23.97 -1.31
C GLN A 222 19.08 -22.64 -1.08
N MET A 223 17.75 -22.68 -0.93
CA MET A 223 17.01 -21.56 -0.34
C MET A 223 17.48 -21.45 1.10
N VAL A 224 18.36 -20.50 1.37
CA VAL A 224 18.69 -20.10 2.74
C VAL A 224 17.48 -19.33 3.23
N LEU A 225 16.71 -19.95 4.14
CA LEU A 225 15.80 -19.21 5.03
C LEU A 225 16.65 -18.09 5.61
N ALA A 226 16.29 -16.83 5.38
CA ALA A 226 17.09 -15.68 5.79
C ALA A 226 17.12 -15.59 7.33
N ALA A 227 17.95 -16.43 7.95
CA ALA A 227 18.19 -16.53 9.37
C ALA A 227 19.33 -15.58 9.77
N GLU A 228 19.23 -14.31 9.38
CA GLU A 228 19.89 -13.28 10.20
C GLU A 228 18.88 -12.87 11.26
N SER A 229 18.78 -13.68 12.32
CA SER A 229 18.10 -13.30 13.54
C SER A 229 18.87 -12.13 14.15
N PHE A 230 18.54 -10.90 13.76
CA PHE A 230 19.08 -9.72 14.39
C PHE A 230 18.59 -9.70 15.83
N ARG A 231 19.47 -10.01 16.78
CA ARG A 231 19.20 -9.80 18.21
C ARG A 231 19.12 -8.30 18.44
N VAL A 232 17.93 -7.83 18.79
CA VAL A 232 17.68 -6.42 19.08
C VAL A 232 17.79 -6.21 20.58
N ASP A 233 18.68 -5.32 21.02
CA ASP A 233 18.76 -4.93 22.43
C ASP A 233 17.49 -4.11 22.80
N PRO A 234 16.68 -4.57 23.78
CA PRO A 234 15.48 -3.85 24.19
C PRO A 234 15.76 -2.50 24.87
N ARG A 235 17.01 -2.22 25.28
CA ARG A 235 17.41 -0.95 25.91
C ARG A 235 17.74 0.15 24.90
N ASP A 236 17.95 -0.20 23.63
CA ASP A 236 18.26 0.75 22.55
C ASP A 236 16.99 1.43 22.01
N THR A 237 16.29 2.13 22.90
CA THR A 237 15.11 2.95 22.58
C THR A 237 15.51 4.34 22.08
N VAL A 238 14.59 5.05 21.43
CA VAL A 238 14.84 6.44 20.97
C VAL A 238 15.32 7.32 22.11
N TRP A 239 14.73 7.18 23.30
CA TRP A 239 15.18 7.87 24.51
C TRP A 239 15.21 6.93 25.73
N PRO A 240 16.36 6.32 26.04
CA PRO A 240 16.48 5.28 27.08
C PRO A 240 16.04 5.69 28.49
N ARG A 241 16.07 6.99 28.82
CA ARG A 241 15.65 7.48 30.13
C ARG A 241 14.14 7.42 30.36
N ILE A 242 13.34 7.26 29.30
CA ILE A 242 11.89 7.17 29.38
C ILE A 242 11.51 5.70 29.15
N GLY A 243 11.09 5.00 30.20
CA GLY A 243 10.52 3.65 30.13
C GLY A 243 11.53 2.50 30.02
N ALA A 244 12.71 2.69 29.40
CA ALA A 244 13.67 1.60 29.18
C ALA A 244 14.59 1.34 30.39
N LEU A 245 15.22 2.39 30.93
CA LEU A 245 16.08 2.30 32.11
C LEU A 245 15.28 2.30 33.42
N THR A 246 14.27 3.15 33.52
CA THR A 246 13.34 3.23 34.66
C THR A 246 11.91 3.01 34.17
N PRO A 247 11.15 2.09 34.78
CA PRO A 247 9.74 1.92 34.43
C PRO A 247 8.97 3.20 34.77
N LEU A 248 8.01 3.57 33.91
CA LEU A 248 7.09 4.66 34.21
C LEU A 248 6.26 4.30 35.43
N SER A 249 6.12 5.25 36.35
CA SER A 249 5.21 5.11 37.49
C SER A 249 3.75 5.06 37.02
N ALA A 250 2.87 4.50 37.85
CA ALA A 250 1.46 4.33 37.50
C ALA A 250 0.77 5.66 37.14
N TRP A 251 1.09 6.75 37.84
CA TRP A 251 0.53 8.07 37.55
C TRP A 251 1.03 8.64 36.22
N GLN A 252 2.29 8.41 35.84
CA GLN A 252 2.84 8.83 34.54
C GLN A 252 2.11 8.11 33.42
N LEU A 253 1.87 6.81 33.59
CA LEU A 253 1.16 6.01 32.60
C LEU A 253 -0.30 6.48 32.44
N ILE A 254 -1.00 6.75 33.56
CA ILE A 254 -2.35 7.30 33.52
C ILE A 254 -2.35 8.66 32.81
N ALA A 255 -1.43 9.56 33.15
CA ALA A 255 -1.33 10.87 32.51
C ALA A 255 -1.12 10.75 30.99
N VAL A 256 -0.25 9.85 30.55
CA VAL A 256 -0.02 9.60 29.11
C VAL A 256 -1.29 9.12 28.42
N HIS A 257 -2.01 8.13 28.97
CA HIS A 257 -3.26 7.67 28.38
C HIS A 257 -4.35 8.74 28.36
N VAL A 258 -4.45 9.53 29.43
CA VAL A 258 -5.36 10.68 29.49
C VAL A 258 -5.03 11.68 28.38
N CYS A 259 -3.75 12.01 28.16
CA CYS A 259 -3.33 12.84 27.03
C CYS A 259 -3.75 12.25 25.68
N GLY A 260 -3.61 10.94 25.49
CA GLY A 260 -4.07 10.27 24.26
C GLY A 260 -5.59 10.38 24.06
N THR A 261 -6.38 10.16 25.12
CA THR A 261 -7.84 10.30 25.05
C THR A 261 -8.30 11.73 24.83
N ILE A 262 -7.68 12.71 25.50
CA ILE A 262 -7.96 14.13 25.31
C ILE A 262 -7.59 14.52 23.89
N GLY A 263 -6.43 14.09 23.39
CA GLY A 263 -6.01 14.30 22.01
C GLY A 263 -7.08 13.84 21.01
N GLY A 264 -7.55 12.59 21.14
CA GLY A 264 -8.55 12.03 20.24
C GLY A 264 -9.90 12.73 20.33
N VAL A 265 -10.43 12.94 21.54
CA VAL A 265 -11.73 13.57 21.76
C VAL A 265 -11.71 15.03 21.32
N PHE A 266 -10.71 15.81 21.75
CA PHE A 266 -10.62 17.22 21.38
C PHE A 266 -10.28 17.40 19.90
N GLY A 267 -9.50 16.50 19.31
CA GLY A 267 -9.25 16.46 17.87
C GLY A 267 -10.55 16.26 17.08
N ALA A 268 -11.38 15.28 17.46
CA ALA A 268 -12.69 15.05 16.85
C ALA A 268 -13.65 16.22 17.07
N LEU A 269 -13.74 16.75 18.29
CA LEU A 269 -14.55 17.93 18.60
C LEU A 269 -14.14 19.13 17.74
N SER A 270 -12.85 19.33 17.47
CA SER A 270 -12.39 20.45 16.63
C SER A 270 -12.78 20.33 15.16
N ILE A 271 -13.08 19.12 14.70
CA ILE A 271 -13.58 18.86 13.34
C ILE A 271 -15.10 19.10 13.29
N PHE A 272 -15.84 18.63 14.31
CA PHE A 272 -17.31 18.61 14.28
C PHE A 272 -17.99 19.80 14.98
N LEU A 273 -17.28 20.54 15.85
CA LEU A 273 -17.86 21.71 16.51
C LEU A 273 -18.04 22.86 15.53
N PRO A 274 -19.17 23.59 15.61
CA PRO A 274 -19.35 24.83 14.88
C PRO A 274 -18.21 25.82 15.17
N ARG A 275 -17.75 26.52 14.15
CA ARG A 275 -16.65 27.50 14.26
C ARG A 275 -16.92 28.62 15.27
N SER A 276 -18.19 28.93 15.52
CA SER A 276 -18.64 29.96 16.46
C SER A 276 -18.69 29.49 17.92
N ALA A 277 -18.48 28.20 18.20
CA ALA A 277 -18.52 27.68 19.55
C ALA A 277 -17.34 28.22 20.38
N THR A 278 -17.61 28.76 21.56
CA THR A 278 -16.63 29.38 22.46
C THR A 278 -15.49 28.44 22.88
N GLY A 279 -15.71 27.13 22.85
CA GLY A 279 -14.72 26.10 23.18
C GLY A 279 -13.87 25.58 22.01
N ALA A 280 -14.18 25.94 20.75
CA ALA A 280 -13.51 25.38 19.58
C ALA A 280 -12.00 25.69 19.49
N PRO A 281 -11.51 26.89 19.88
CA PRO A 281 -10.07 27.16 19.95
C PRO A 281 -9.35 26.29 20.98
N VAL A 282 -9.98 26.08 22.13
CA VAL A 282 -9.41 25.31 23.25
C VAL A 282 -9.34 23.82 22.89
N SER A 283 -10.37 23.28 22.22
CA SER A 283 -10.34 21.91 21.72
C SER A 283 -9.24 21.73 20.67
N ALA A 284 -9.09 22.69 19.76
CA ALA A 284 -8.09 22.60 18.68
C ALA A 284 -6.65 22.54 19.23
N VAL A 285 -6.31 23.50 20.09
CA VAL A 285 -4.95 23.58 20.68
C VAL A 285 -4.73 22.46 21.70
N GLY A 286 -5.71 22.21 22.57
CA GLY A 286 -5.62 21.18 23.60
C GLY A 286 -5.49 19.78 23.00
N GLY A 287 -6.26 19.47 21.95
CA GLY A 287 -6.19 18.21 21.21
C GLY A 287 -4.82 18.02 20.57
N LEU A 288 -4.29 19.06 19.92
CA LEU A 288 -2.97 19.01 19.28
C LEU A 288 -1.83 18.79 20.27
N ILE A 289 -1.80 19.56 21.37
CA ILE A 289 -0.76 19.44 22.40
C ILE A 289 -0.84 18.08 23.10
N ALA A 290 -2.03 17.65 23.51
CA ALA A 290 -2.23 16.38 24.19
C ALA A 290 -1.84 15.19 23.29
N SER A 291 -2.18 15.28 22.00
CA SER A 291 -1.73 14.32 20.99
C SER A 291 -0.20 14.31 20.91
N ALA A 292 0.44 15.46 20.73
CA ALA A 292 1.90 15.56 20.63
C ALA A 292 2.64 14.97 21.84
N ILE A 293 2.12 15.19 23.06
CA ILE A 293 2.69 14.60 24.29
C ILE A 293 2.57 13.07 24.27
N TYR A 294 1.37 12.55 23.99
CA TYR A 294 1.13 11.10 23.90
C TYR A 294 2.05 10.44 22.87
N CYS A 295 2.10 11.04 21.68
CA CYS A 295 2.93 10.66 20.55
C CYS A 295 4.42 10.61 20.92
N GLY A 296 4.92 11.70 21.51
CA GLY A 296 6.33 11.85 21.87
C GLY A 296 6.77 10.78 22.88
N VAL A 297 5.98 10.52 23.92
CA VAL A 297 6.30 9.51 24.92
C VAL A 297 6.37 8.11 24.31
N HIS A 298 5.41 7.74 23.44
CA HIS A 298 5.43 6.45 22.75
C HIS A 298 6.62 6.29 21.78
N THR A 299 6.99 7.35 21.05
CA THR A 299 8.19 7.35 20.22
C THR A 299 9.46 7.20 21.03
N CYS A 300 9.57 7.92 22.16
CA CYS A 300 10.71 7.78 23.07
C CYS A 300 10.92 6.33 23.52
N CYS A 301 9.83 5.59 23.75
CA CYS A 301 9.83 4.20 24.17
C CYS A 301 10.08 3.18 23.03
N SER A 302 9.98 3.60 21.76
CA SER A 302 10.19 2.72 20.60
C SER A 302 11.66 2.35 20.44
N GLN A 303 11.93 1.11 20.00
CA GLN A 303 13.29 0.65 19.73
C GLN A 303 13.79 1.24 18.41
N ARG A 304 15.00 1.80 18.39
CA ARG A 304 15.50 2.62 17.26
C ARG A 304 15.59 1.85 15.94
N GLN A 305 16.06 0.61 15.98
CA GLN A 305 16.26 -0.21 14.78
C GLN A 305 14.94 -0.75 14.22
N LEU A 306 14.03 -1.21 15.09
CA LEU A 306 12.69 -1.64 14.74
C LEU A 306 11.89 -0.46 14.20
N LEU A 307 11.96 0.72 14.84
CA LEU A 307 11.33 1.93 14.33
C LEU A 307 11.83 2.25 12.92
N LYS A 308 13.15 2.28 12.69
CA LYS A 308 13.71 2.48 11.34
C LYS A 308 13.21 1.44 10.33
N ARG A 309 13.06 0.18 10.73
CA ARG A 309 12.53 -0.89 9.86
C ARG A 309 11.04 -0.72 9.56
N VAL A 310 10.23 -0.36 10.56
CA VAL A 310 8.81 -0.04 10.38
C VAL A 310 8.67 1.14 9.43
N LEU A 311 9.40 2.24 9.68
CA LEU A 311 9.38 3.44 8.85
C LEU A 311 9.88 3.21 7.43
N ALA A 312 10.78 2.26 7.22
CA ALA A 312 11.25 1.86 5.90
C ALA A 312 10.37 0.77 5.24
N SER A 313 9.39 0.22 5.97
CA SER A 313 8.48 -0.80 5.44
C SER A 313 7.54 -0.18 4.42
N PHE A 314 7.37 -0.84 3.28
CA PHE A 314 6.47 -0.37 2.24
C PHE A 314 5.01 -0.30 2.72
N HIS A 315 4.54 -1.30 3.48
CA HIS A 315 3.17 -1.31 3.98
C HIS A 315 2.88 -0.12 4.87
N PHE A 316 3.87 0.25 5.68
CA PHE A 316 3.83 1.42 6.54
C PHE A 316 3.77 2.71 5.70
N LEU A 317 4.76 2.91 4.82
CA LEU A 317 4.86 4.11 3.97
C LEU A 317 3.64 4.29 3.08
N PHE A 318 3.13 3.21 2.49
CA PHE A 318 1.94 3.24 1.65
C PHE A 318 0.73 3.73 2.45
N LEU A 319 0.42 3.08 3.58
CA LEU A 319 -0.74 3.45 4.40
C LEU A 319 -0.60 4.88 4.96
N GLU A 320 0.59 5.26 5.39
CA GLU A 320 0.89 6.62 5.87
C GLU A 320 0.64 7.67 4.78
N LEU A 321 1.13 7.44 3.55
CA LEU A 321 0.88 8.34 2.43
C LEU A 321 -0.62 8.48 2.13
N GLN A 322 -1.40 7.40 2.26
CA GLN A 322 -2.86 7.48 2.11
C GLN A 322 -3.49 8.35 3.21
N ILE A 323 -3.08 8.16 4.47
CA ILE A 323 -3.58 8.90 5.64
C ILE A 323 -3.24 10.39 5.52
N ILE A 324 -2.00 10.74 5.14
CA ILE A 324 -1.58 12.13 4.91
C ILE A 324 -2.38 12.73 3.75
N ALA A 325 -2.50 12.03 2.62
CA ALA A 325 -3.28 12.51 1.49
C ALA A 325 -4.75 12.76 1.88
N ALA A 326 -5.37 11.85 2.63
CA ALA A 326 -6.72 12.02 3.15
C ALA A 326 -6.82 13.24 4.10
N GLY A 327 -5.85 13.42 5.00
CA GLY A 327 -5.81 14.58 5.90
C GLY A 327 -5.67 15.91 5.16
N LEU A 328 -4.84 15.96 4.10
CA LEU A 328 -4.71 17.13 3.23
C LEU A 328 -6.02 17.43 2.49
N CYS A 329 -6.74 16.40 2.03
CA CYS A 329 -8.07 16.59 1.43
C CYS A 329 -9.05 17.19 2.43
N VAL A 330 -9.10 16.69 3.66
CA VAL A 330 -9.98 17.23 4.71
C VAL A 330 -9.63 18.68 5.01
N ALA A 331 -8.35 19.00 5.17
CA ALA A 331 -7.90 20.38 5.38
C ALA A 331 -8.32 21.29 4.22
N ASP A 332 -8.21 20.83 2.97
CA ASP A 332 -8.60 21.60 1.80
C ASP A 332 -10.13 21.78 1.68
N MET A 333 -10.92 20.74 1.99
CA MET A 333 -12.39 20.83 2.06
C MET A 333 -12.86 21.86 3.08
N PHE A 334 -12.15 22.00 4.20
CA PHE A 334 -12.38 23.05 5.20
C PHE A 334 -11.79 24.42 4.81
N GLY A 335 -11.15 24.52 3.65
CA GLY A 335 -10.50 25.73 3.16
C GLY A 335 -9.34 26.19 4.03
N TRP A 336 -8.61 25.24 4.64
CA TRP A 336 -7.48 25.50 5.54
C TRP A 336 -7.83 26.31 6.79
N SER A 337 -9.09 26.28 7.22
CA SER A 337 -9.47 26.88 8.49
C SER A 337 -8.72 26.21 9.65
N TRP A 338 -8.07 27.03 10.49
CA TRP A 338 -7.09 26.51 11.46
C TRP A 338 -7.69 25.57 12.51
N ILE A 339 -8.96 25.76 12.93
CA ILE A 339 -9.62 24.92 13.96
C ILE A 339 -9.77 23.45 13.49
N PRO A 340 -10.53 23.13 12.42
CA PRO A 340 -10.56 21.77 11.88
C PRO A 340 -9.19 21.25 11.43
N THR A 341 -8.32 22.13 10.93
CA THR A 341 -6.96 21.73 10.52
C THR A 341 -6.14 21.27 11.72
N CYS A 342 -6.26 21.90 12.88
CA CYS A 342 -5.66 21.43 14.13
C CYS A 342 -6.28 20.12 14.61
N GLY A 343 -7.60 19.93 14.46
CA GLY A 343 -8.27 18.66 14.75
C GLY A 343 -7.81 17.51 13.85
N MET A 344 -7.65 17.79 12.55
CA MET A 344 -7.09 16.85 11.59
C MET A 344 -5.61 16.61 11.87
N ALA A 345 -4.82 17.63 12.19
CA ALA A 345 -3.42 17.48 12.57
C ALA A 345 -3.27 16.67 13.88
N SER A 346 -4.17 16.84 14.84
CA SER A 346 -4.25 16.01 16.04
C SER A 346 -4.56 14.56 15.70
N SER A 347 -5.55 14.31 14.83
CA SER A 347 -5.89 12.98 14.33
C SER A 347 -4.76 12.37 13.51
N LEU A 348 -4.04 13.18 12.73
CA LEU A 348 -2.85 12.80 12.00
C LEU A 348 -1.73 12.49 12.96
N LEU A 349 -1.42 13.29 13.98
CA LEU A 349 -0.41 12.97 15.00
C LEU A 349 -0.75 11.64 15.68
N LEU A 350 -2.03 11.45 16.01
CA LEU A 350 -2.55 10.18 16.49
C LEU A 350 -2.71 9.10 15.40
N GLY A 351 -2.27 9.34 14.17
CA GLY A 351 -2.14 8.35 13.11
C GLY A 351 -0.70 8.21 12.59
N PHE A 352 0.14 9.21 12.84
CA PHE A 352 1.46 9.47 12.23
C PHE A 352 2.45 8.40 12.72
N PRO A 353 3.54 8.15 11.97
CA PRO A 353 4.57 7.16 12.30
C PRO A 353 5.24 7.39 13.65
N ILE A 354 5.24 8.65 14.08
CA ILE A 354 5.92 9.14 15.28
C ILE A 354 4.93 9.28 16.43
N GLY A 355 3.63 9.08 16.19
CA GLY A 355 2.62 9.54 17.13
C GLY A 355 1.51 8.60 17.50
N PHE A 356 1.21 7.59 16.68
CA PHE A 356 0.41 6.48 17.17
C PHE A 356 1.17 5.17 17.30
N PRO A 357 1.09 4.52 18.47
CA PRO A 357 1.58 3.17 18.68
C PRO A 357 0.80 2.08 17.92
N ILE A 358 -0.11 2.39 16.98
CA ILE A 358 -0.82 1.39 16.14
C ILE A 358 0.08 0.97 14.98
N LEU A 359 0.45 1.93 14.12
CA LEU A 359 1.25 1.63 12.94
C LEU A 359 2.70 1.34 13.33
N ALA A 360 3.18 2.00 14.39
CA ALA A 360 4.49 1.76 15.00
C ALA A 360 4.46 0.80 16.20
N CYS A 361 3.36 0.05 16.42
CA CYS A 361 3.27 -0.95 17.51
C CYS A 361 4.44 -1.92 17.49
N ASP A 362 4.84 -2.29 16.27
CA ASP A 362 5.92 -3.23 15.98
C ASP A 362 7.30 -2.70 16.36
N ALA A 363 7.45 -1.38 16.56
CA ALA A 363 8.67 -0.77 17.06
C ALA A 363 8.81 -0.89 18.59
N LEU A 364 7.72 -1.16 19.31
CA LEU A 364 7.75 -1.42 20.75
C LEU A 364 8.12 -2.89 20.99
N THR A 365 9.19 -3.11 21.76
CA THR A 365 9.55 -4.46 22.21
C THR A 365 8.46 -5.04 23.13
N PRO A 366 8.32 -6.37 23.23
CA PRO A 366 7.35 -6.99 24.12
C PRO A 366 7.46 -6.50 25.57
N VAL A 367 8.70 -6.29 26.04
CA VAL A 367 8.99 -5.72 27.37
C VAL A 367 8.40 -4.33 27.52
N MET A 368 8.56 -3.47 26.51
CA MET A 368 8.03 -2.12 26.53
C MET A 368 6.50 -2.10 26.43
N LYS A 369 5.91 -2.96 25.59
CA LYS A 369 4.45 -3.13 25.53
C LYS A 369 3.87 -3.49 26.89
N HIS A 370 4.51 -4.41 27.61
CA HIS A 370 4.09 -4.78 28.97
C HIS A 370 4.22 -3.63 29.97
N ARG A 371 5.33 -2.88 29.92
CA ARG A 371 5.55 -1.69 30.79
C ARG A 371 4.55 -0.56 30.53
N LEU A 372 4.18 -0.36 29.27
CA LEU A 372 3.16 0.61 28.86
C LEU A 372 1.73 0.07 28.99
N ARG A 373 1.54 -1.16 29.50
CA ARG A 373 0.25 -1.87 29.57
C ARG A 373 -0.51 -1.84 28.24
N TYR A 374 0.24 -1.93 27.15
CA TYR A 374 -0.29 -1.85 25.81
C TYR A 374 -1.01 -3.14 25.45
N LYS A 375 -2.33 -3.05 25.23
CA LYS A 375 -3.19 -4.17 24.85
C LYS A 375 -3.63 -4.03 23.40
N HIS A 376 -3.81 -5.14 22.70
CA HIS A 376 -4.32 -5.14 21.32
C HIS A 376 -5.65 -4.38 21.14
N TRP A 377 -6.54 -4.35 22.14
CA TRP A 377 -7.80 -3.57 22.10
C TRP A 377 -7.59 -2.07 21.92
N ILE A 378 -6.50 -1.50 22.43
CA ILE A 378 -6.17 -0.08 22.25
C ILE A 378 -5.94 0.21 20.76
N ILE A 379 -5.28 -0.72 20.05
CA ILE A 379 -5.01 -0.63 18.62
C ILE A 379 -6.32 -0.65 17.84
N ILE A 380 -7.18 -1.63 18.14
CA ILE A 380 -8.46 -1.82 17.47
C ILE A 380 -9.35 -0.58 17.67
N ASN A 381 -9.47 -0.10 18.91
CA ASN A 381 -10.29 1.07 19.22
C ASN A 381 -9.80 2.33 18.49
N GLY A 382 -8.48 2.52 18.39
CA GLY A 382 -7.93 3.65 17.63
C GLY A 382 -8.19 3.53 16.13
N ILE A 383 -8.04 2.34 15.53
CA ILE A 383 -8.40 2.07 14.12
C ILE A 383 -9.87 2.40 13.87
N VAL A 384 -10.77 1.84 14.70
CA VAL A 384 -12.22 2.01 14.54
C VAL A 384 -12.60 3.48 14.70
N SER A 385 -12.06 4.17 15.70
CA SER A 385 -12.34 5.59 15.93
C SER A 385 -11.89 6.46 14.76
N TYR A 386 -10.66 6.24 14.27
CA TYR A 386 -10.13 7.00 13.13
C TYR A 386 -10.96 6.77 11.87
N VAL A 387 -11.24 5.52 11.51
CA VAL A 387 -12.06 5.19 10.33
C VAL A 387 -13.46 5.78 10.46
N SER A 388 -14.07 5.71 11.64
CA SER A 388 -15.41 6.26 11.88
C SER A 388 -15.45 7.77 11.65
N ILE A 389 -14.46 8.52 12.17
CA ILE A 389 -14.36 9.97 11.95
C ILE A 389 -14.26 10.28 10.45
N GLN A 390 -13.40 9.57 9.73
CA GLN A 390 -13.23 9.80 8.28
C GLN A 390 -14.48 9.43 7.47
N VAL A 391 -15.18 8.35 7.83
CA VAL A 391 -16.44 7.96 7.20
C VAL A 391 -17.54 8.99 7.45
N VAL A 392 -17.64 9.54 8.67
CA VAL A 392 -18.59 10.62 8.99
C VAL A 392 -18.30 11.87 8.16
N ILE A 393 -17.04 12.27 8.00
CA ILE A 393 -16.65 13.40 7.13
C ILE A 393 -17.00 13.10 5.68
N LEU A 394 -16.75 11.89 5.20
CA LEU A 394 -17.09 11.46 3.84
C LEU A 394 -18.60 11.46 3.59
N LEU A 395 -19.40 10.96 4.55
CA LEU A 395 -20.86 10.98 4.48
C LEU A 395 -21.39 12.41 4.49
N ASP A 396 -20.82 13.30 5.29
CA ASP A 396 -21.19 14.71 5.26
C ASP A 396 -20.84 15.35 3.92
N ALA A 397 -19.65 15.04 3.38
CA ALA A 397 -19.21 15.54 2.09
C ALA A 397 -20.07 15.02 0.91
N LEU A 398 -20.64 13.82 1.00
CA LEU A 398 -21.43 13.26 -0.09
C LEU A 398 -22.94 13.46 0.06
N THR A 399 -23.46 13.50 1.29
CA THR A 399 -24.91 13.36 1.55
C THR A 399 -25.49 14.43 2.48
N TRP A 400 -24.89 14.69 3.64
CA TRP A 400 -25.54 15.54 4.65
C TRP A 400 -25.31 17.03 4.43
N GLY A 401 -24.11 17.44 4.01
CA GLY A 401 -23.76 18.84 3.78
C GLY A 401 -23.84 19.74 5.03
N ASN A 402 -23.81 19.18 6.25
CA ASN A 402 -23.97 19.95 7.48
C ASN A 402 -22.71 20.74 7.85
N MET A 403 -21.52 20.26 7.48
CA MET A 403 -20.24 20.91 7.82
C MET A 403 -19.80 21.94 6.76
N GLU A 404 -20.65 22.25 5.78
CA GLU A 404 -20.36 23.17 4.66
C GLU A 404 -19.04 22.86 3.94
N LEU A 405 -18.69 21.57 3.84
CA LEU A 405 -17.45 21.12 3.20
C LEU A 405 -17.41 21.57 1.74
N ARG A 406 -16.28 22.09 1.28
CA ARG A 406 -16.12 22.59 -0.10
C ARG A 406 -15.53 21.50 -0.98
N ASP A 407 -16.17 21.19 -2.09
CA ASP A 407 -15.55 20.37 -3.13
C ASP A 407 -14.76 21.28 -4.07
N ARG A 408 -13.47 21.46 -3.75
CA ARG A 408 -12.58 22.33 -4.52
C ARG A 408 -11.90 21.53 -5.64
N VAL A 409 -11.50 22.24 -6.68
CA VAL A 409 -10.62 21.68 -7.70
C VAL A 409 -9.19 21.79 -7.16
N ILE A 410 -8.56 20.65 -6.83
CA ILE A 410 -7.17 20.57 -6.36
C ILE A 410 -6.22 20.94 -7.51
N PHE A 411 -6.50 20.39 -8.68
CA PHE A 411 -5.68 20.55 -9.86
C PHE A 411 -6.56 20.88 -11.05
N ASP A 412 -6.28 22.03 -11.67
CA ASP A 412 -6.85 22.45 -12.95
C ASP A 412 -5.70 22.59 -13.95
N PHE A 413 -5.65 21.68 -14.91
CA PHE A 413 -4.62 21.69 -15.95
C PHE A 413 -5.27 21.83 -17.31
N THR A 414 -4.80 22.79 -18.10
CA THR A 414 -5.14 22.87 -19.53
C THR A 414 -3.96 22.36 -20.35
N TYR A 415 -4.13 21.22 -21.02
CA TYR A 415 -3.10 20.64 -21.89
C TYR A 415 -3.71 20.26 -23.23
N LEU A 416 -3.08 20.65 -24.34
CA LEU A 416 -3.59 20.45 -25.71
C LEU A 416 -5.05 20.92 -25.92
N GLY A 417 -5.46 22.00 -25.26
CA GLY A 417 -6.81 22.56 -25.36
C GLY A 417 -7.88 21.77 -24.60
N ARG A 418 -7.53 20.72 -23.86
CA ARG A 418 -8.42 19.98 -22.95
C ARG A 418 -8.19 20.42 -21.51
N GLN A 419 -9.25 20.63 -20.75
CA GLN A 419 -9.20 20.95 -19.32
C GLN A 419 -9.40 19.67 -18.51
N ALA A 420 -8.43 19.33 -17.67
CA ALA A 420 -8.53 18.26 -16.68
C ALA A 420 -8.72 18.88 -15.30
N LYS A 421 -9.84 18.56 -14.64
CA LYS A 421 -10.18 19.05 -13.30
C LYS A 421 -10.21 17.89 -12.32
N PHE A 422 -9.43 17.98 -11.24
CA PHE A 422 -9.43 17.01 -10.16
C PHE A 422 -10.08 17.60 -8.92
N CYS A 423 -11.25 17.08 -8.55
CA CYS A 423 -11.97 17.50 -7.35
C CYS A 423 -11.46 16.79 -6.09
N VAL A 424 -11.56 17.46 -4.94
CA VAL A 424 -11.07 16.92 -3.66
C VAL A 424 -11.88 15.70 -3.22
N VAL A 425 -13.21 15.75 -3.35
CA VAL A 425 -14.10 14.73 -2.76
C VAL A 425 -13.90 13.34 -3.40
N PRO A 426 -13.85 13.18 -4.74
CA PRO A 426 -13.54 11.89 -5.36
C PRO A 426 -12.18 11.33 -4.95
N PHE A 427 -11.17 12.20 -4.86
CA PHE A 427 -9.83 11.79 -4.44
C PHE A 427 -9.84 11.33 -2.97
N TYR A 428 -10.51 12.07 -2.08
CA TYR A 428 -10.69 11.70 -0.68
C TYR A 428 -11.42 10.37 -0.50
N LEU A 429 -12.53 10.15 -1.22
CA LEU A 429 -13.29 8.90 -1.22
C LEU A 429 -12.38 7.70 -1.52
N SER A 430 -11.56 7.79 -2.56
CA SER A 430 -10.61 6.73 -2.92
C SER A 430 -9.60 6.44 -1.79
N ARG A 431 -9.10 7.50 -1.12
CA ARG A 431 -8.18 7.34 0.01
C ARG A 431 -8.86 6.65 1.19
N ILE A 432 -10.09 7.04 1.54
CA ILE A 432 -10.82 6.45 2.67
C ILE A 432 -11.15 4.98 2.44
N VAL A 433 -11.57 4.59 1.23
CA VAL A 433 -11.77 3.17 0.89
C VAL A 433 -10.46 2.39 1.06
N THR A 434 -9.35 2.91 0.53
CA THR A 434 -8.04 2.27 0.66
C THR A 434 -7.61 2.13 2.11
N ILE A 435 -7.69 3.21 2.89
CA ILE A 435 -7.33 3.22 4.31
C ILE A 435 -8.18 2.22 5.07
N THR A 436 -9.50 2.22 4.86
CA THR A 436 -10.44 1.32 5.57
C THR A 436 -10.11 -0.15 5.32
N ILE A 437 -9.87 -0.54 4.07
CA ILE A 437 -9.53 -1.93 3.74
C ILE A 437 -8.18 -2.34 4.36
N TRP A 438 -7.19 -1.45 4.32
CA TRP A 438 -5.86 -1.72 4.87
C TRP A 438 -5.84 -1.74 6.40
N THR A 439 -6.56 -0.85 7.06
CA THR A 439 -6.68 -0.85 8.52
C THR A 439 -7.54 -2.00 9.01
N ALA A 440 -8.59 -2.42 8.27
CA ALA A 440 -9.36 -3.63 8.57
C ALA A 440 -8.48 -4.89 8.54
N ARG A 441 -7.58 -5.02 7.55
CA ARG A 441 -6.57 -6.10 7.52
C ARG A 441 -5.66 -6.06 8.75
N ASN A 442 -5.24 -4.88 9.19
CA ASN A 442 -4.39 -4.74 10.38
C ASN A 442 -5.17 -5.11 11.66
N GLY A 443 -6.42 -4.66 11.77
CA GLY A 443 -7.33 -5.01 12.86
C GLY A 443 -7.63 -6.52 12.91
N PHE A 444 -7.91 -7.14 11.76
CA PHE A 444 -8.12 -8.59 11.66
C PHE A 444 -6.92 -9.39 12.18
N VAL A 445 -5.70 -8.92 11.91
CA VAL A 445 -4.50 -9.59 12.41
C VAL A 445 -4.20 -9.30 13.88
N ALA A 446 -4.54 -8.10 14.37
CA ALA A 446 -4.53 -7.85 15.80
C ALA A 446 -5.54 -8.72 16.55
N LEU A 447 -6.69 -9.05 15.95
CA LEU A 447 -7.73 -9.90 16.53
C LEU A 447 -7.41 -11.40 16.48
N THR A 448 -6.86 -11.88 15.37
CA THR A 448 -6.62 -13.32 15.15
C THR A 448 -5.35 -13.85 15.81
N ARG A 449 -4.47 -12.97 16.29
CA ARG A 449 -3.25 -13.34 17.03
C ARG A 449 -3.44 -12.99 18.50
N PRO A 450 -3.71 -13.99 19.38
CA PRO A 450 -3.99 -13.74 20.80
C PRO A 450 -2.77 -13.26 21.60
N ASP A 451 -1.57 -13.28 21.01
CA ASP A 451 -0.35 -12.81 21.65
C ASP A 451 -0.13 -11.31 21.39
N ASP A 452 -0.17 -10.49 22.45
CA ASP A 452 0.07 -9.04 22.41
C ASP A 452 1.47 -8.67 21.85
N SER A 453 2.38 -9.64 21.76
CA SER A 453 3.72 -9.47 21.16
C SER A 453 3.74 -9.61 19.63
N ALA A 454 2.65 -10.05 19.00
CA ALA A 454 2.60 -10.26 17.56
C ALA A 454 2.86 -8.99 16.76
N LEU A 455 3.68 -9.12 15.71
CA LEU A 455 3.96 -8.05 14.75
C LEU A 455 2.81 -7.92 13.74
N ILE A 456 2.29 -6.71 13.60
CA ILE A 456 1.15 -6.37 12.72
C ILE A 456 1.65 -5.98 11.32
N MET A 457 2.70 -5.15 11.26
CA MET A 457 3.27 -4.52 10.05
C MET A 457 4.53 -5.21 9.51
N LEU A 458 5.44 -5.68 10.37
CA LEU A 458 6.74 -6.28 10.00
C LEU A 458 6.68 -7.80 9.76
N ARG A 459 5.55 -8.32 9.28
CA ARG A 459 5.30 -9.78 9.21
C ARG A 459 6.42 -10.53 8.48
N GLY A 460 6.99 -11.53 9.15
CA GLY A 460 7.94 -12.48 8.58
C GLY A 460 9.37 -11.96 8.37
N GLU A 461 9.66 -10.69 8.68
CA GLU A 461 11.02 -10.13 8.61
C GLU A 461 11.73 -10.08 9.96
N VAL A 462 10.97 -10.12 11.06
CA VAL A 462 11.47 -10.08 12.43
C VAL A 462 10.66 -11.05 13.28
N GLU A 463 11.34 -11.83 14.13
CA GLU A 463 10.71 -12.62 15.18
C GLU A 463 11.40 -12.27 16.51
N PHE A 464 10.61 -12.17 17.58
CA PHE A 464 11.15 -11.95 18.90
C PHE A 464 11.58 -13.31 19.48
N ASP A 465 12.86 -13.46 19.82
CA ASP A 465 13.37 -14.62 20.58
C ASP A 465 12.99 -14.46 22.07
N TYR A 466 11.71 -14.67 22.37
CA TYR A 466 11.15 -14.50 23.71
C TYR A 466 11.73 -15.50 24.71
N GLU A 467 11.94 -16.75 24.29
CA GLU A 467 12.51 -17.83 25.11
C GLU A 467 13.99 -17.60 25.43
N GLY A 468 14.79 -17.15 24.46
CA GLY A 468 16.17 -16.75 24.70
C GLY A 468 16.28 -15.56 25.65
N TRP A 469 15.39 -14.58 25.51
CA TRP A 469 15.32 -13.43 26.42
C TRP A 469 14.93 -13.84 27.85
N LYS A 470 13.89 -14.66 28.02
CA LYS A 470 13.42 -15.14 29.33
C LYS A 470 14.51 -15.90 30.09
N LYS A 471 15.30 -16.71 29.39
CA LYS A 471 16.46 -17.44 29.94
C LYS A 471 17.61 -16.51 30.36
N GLN A 472 17.88 -15.45 29.59
CA GLN A 472 18.97 -14.51 29.90
C GLN A 472 18.69 -13.63 31.12
N PHE A 473 17.43 -13.33 31.43
CA PHE A 473 17.06 -12.43 32.51
C PHE A 473 16.56 -13.13 33.79
N ASN A 474 16.73 -14.46 33.90
CA ASN A 474 16.33 -15.24 35.09
C ASN A 474 14.91 -14.92 35.59
N LEU A 475 13.98 -14.66 34.69
CA LEU A 475 12.56 -14.62 35.03
C LEU A 475 12.09 -16.07 35.17
N GLY A 476 12.26 -16.61 36.37
CA GLY A 476 11.75 -17.92 36.76
C GLY A 476 10.23 -18.04 36.51
N PRO A 477 9.67 -19.26 36.58
CA PRO A 477 8.26 -19.52 36.32
C PRO A 477 7.40 -18.93 37.46
N ARG A 478 7.09 -17.65 37.38
CA ARG A 478 6.00 -17.01 38.13
C ARG A 478 5.34 -16.00 37.22
N LEU A 479 4.21 -16.40 36.65
CA LEU A 479 3.05 -15.61 36.22
C LEU A 479 2.19 -16.54 35.35
N GLY A 480 1.38 -17.35 36.04
CA GLY A 480 0.13 -17.88 35.50
C GLY A 480 -1.01 -16.91 35.80
#